data_AF-A0A260AJ81-F1
#
_entry.id   AF-A0A260AJ81-F1
#
_cell.length_a   1.000
_cell.length_b   1.000
_cell.length_c   1.000
_cell.angle_alpha   90.00
_cell.angle_beta   90.00
_cell.angle_gamma   90.00
#
_symmetry.space_group_name_H-M   'P 1'
#
loop_
_entity.id
_entity.type
_entity.pdbx_description
1 polymer ?
#
loop_
_entity_poly.entity_id
_entity_poly.type
_entity_poly.pdbx_seq_one_letter_code
_entity_poly.pdbx_strand_id
1 'polypeptide(L)'
;MRGSVVLAAVVVVSAVIQALTVLGDPVPTSSLGFAGLVLASVAAVVLAPWITASTALDVVDGNASGALGRAWRRPAVLVWCVVLTGVAVVLAILFPLLPAIVILVALLLLPAAVDGHRNPFRAALHTVQRSSGRCAVAAVVTILAFVLGWVVALVLGFFVTGVVAAFVTWLWFGTTAAALQVYWSRLYRRATPL
;
A
#
# COMPACT_ATOMS: atom_id res chain seq x y z
N MET A 1 -6.75 -17.01 -10.18
CA MET A 1 -6.81 -15.92 -11.18
C MET A 1 -7.61 -14.69 -10.74
N ARG A 2 -8.74 -14.82 -10.01
CA ARG A 2 -9.61 -13.66 -9.67
C ARG A 2 -8.98 -12.60 -8.77
N GLY A 3 -8.13 -12.97 -7.81
CA GLY A 3 -7.57 -12.03 -6.83
C GLY A 3 -6.47 -11.13 -7.41
N SER A 4 -5.63 -11.67 -8.30
CA SER A 4 -4.63 -10.87 -9.04
C SER A 4 -5.29 -9.82 -9.93
N VAL A 5 -6.46 -10.11 -10.51
CA VAL A 5 -7.24 -9.15 -11.29
C VAL A 5 -7.76 -8.01 -10.39
N VAL A 6 -8.24 -8.32 -9.18
CA VAL A 6 -8.66 -7.28 -8.22
C VAL A 6 -7.48 -6.41 -7.82
N LEU A 7 -6.32 -6.99 -7.51
CA LEU A 7 -5.12 -6.23 -7.18
C LEU A 7 -4.70 -5.30 -8.34
N ALA A 8 -4.65 -5.82 -9.57
CA ALA A 8 -4.33 -5.03 -10.76
C ALA A 8 -5.35 -3.89 -10.96
N ALA A 9 -6.65 -4.17 -10.83
CA ALA A 9 -7.70 -3.18 -10.97
C ALA A 9 -7.58 -2.06 -9.92
N VAL A 10 -7.33 -2.40 -8.65
CA VAL A 10 -7.14 -1.41 -7.58
C VAL A 10 -5.94 -0.51 -7.86
N VAL A 11 -4.83 -1.10 -8.31
CA VAL A 11 -3.62 -0.35 -8.67
C VAL A 11 -3.89 0.61 -9.82
N VAL A 12 -4.51 0.14 -10.91
CA VAL A 12 -4.83 0.98 -12.07
C VAL A 12 -5.81 2.08 -11.70
N VAL A 13 -6.90 1.77 -11.01
CA VAL A 13 -7.92 2.76 -10.61
C VAL A 13 -7.32 3.81 -9.68
N SER A 14 -6.51 3.40 -8.70
CA SER A 14 -5.82 4.35 -7.81
C SER A 14 -4.88 5.26 -8.59
N ALA A 15 -4.09 4.70 -9.53
CA ALA A 15 -3.20 5.48 -10.37
C ALA A 15 -3.95 6.48 -11.26
N VAL A 16 -5.09 6.09 -11.84
CA VAL A 16 -5.97 7.01 -12.60
C VAL A 16 -6.48 8.14 -11.71
N ILE A 17 -7.01 7.84 -10.52
CA ILE A 17 -7.51 8.86 -9.60
C ILE A 17 -6.40 9.85 -9.26
N GLN A 18 -5.21 9.36 -8.92
CA GLN A 18 -4.09 10.22 -8.58
C GLN A 18 -3.63 11.09 -9.76
N ALA A 19 -3.62 10.55 -10.98
CA ALA A 19 -3.31 11.31 -12.19
C ALA A 19 -4.35 12.41 -12.45
N LEU A 20 -5.63 12.12 -12.23
CA LEU A 20 -6.70 13.10 -12.38
C LEU A 20 -6.63 14.21 -11.32
N THR A 21 -6.12 13.91 -10.11
CA THR A 21 -5.98 14.93 -9.07
C THR A 21 -4.90 15.98 -9.35
N VAL A 22 -4.03 15.75 -10.33
CA VAL A 22 -3.04 16.72 -10.80
C VAL A 22 -3.38 17.33 -12.16
N LEU A 23 -4.56 17.00 -12.72
CA LEU A 23 -4.98 17.53 -14.02
C LEU A 23 -5.12 19.06 -13.96
N GLY A 24 -4.45 19.75 -14.89
CA GLY A 24 -4.47 21.21 -14.96
C GLY A 24 -3.62 21.90 -13.89
N ASP A 25 -2.71 21.18 -13.24
CA ASP A 25 -1.77 21.67 -12.22
C ASP A 25 -2.47 22.55 -11.15
N PRO A 26 -3.40 21.95 -10.37
CA PRO A 26 -4.23 22.71 -9.45
C PRO A 26 -3.40 23.40 -8.38
N VAL A 27 -3.57 24.72 -8.26
CA VAL A 27 -2.91 25.52 -7.23
C VAL A 27 -3.62 25.33 -5.88
N PRO A 28 -2.88 25.17 -4.76
CA PRO A 28 -3.48 25.11 -3.43
C PRO A 28 -4.33 26.35 -3.14
N THR A 29 -5.63 26.14 -2.93
CA THR A 29 -6.61 27.20 -2.62
C THR A 29 -7.61 26.72 -1.57
N SER A 30 -8.32 27.63 -0.91
CA SER A 30 -9.43 27.31 0.00
C SER A 30 -10.73 26.95 -0.72
N SER A 31 -10.68 26.68 -2.04
CA SER A 31 -11.85 26.38 -2.84
C SER A 31 -12.40 24.98 -2.56
N LEU A 32 -13.72 24.82 -2.70
CA LEU A 32 -14.38 23.50 -2.61
C LEU A 32 -13.85 22.51 -3.65
N GLY A 33 -13.48 23.01 -4.84
CA GLY A 33 -12.88 22.18 -5.89
C GLY A 33 -11.55 21.57 -5.47
N PHE A 34 -10.63 22.38 -4.95
CA PHE A 34 -9.35 21.89 -4.44
C PHE A 34 -9.52 20.95 -3.25
N ALA A 35 -10.41 21.27 -2.31
CA ALA A 35 -10.74 20.39 -1.20
C ALA A 35 -11.26 19.02 -1.67
N GLY A 36 -12.10 19.00 -2.72
CA GLY A 36 -12.57 17.76 -3.35
C GLY A 36 -11.45 16.91 -3.94
N LEU A 37 -10.48 17.53 -4.62
CA LEU A 37 -9.31 16.82 -5.16
C LEU A 37 -8.43 16.21 -4.06
N VAL A 38 -8.20 16.96 -2.98
CA VAL A 38 -7.45 16.46 -1.81
C VAL A 38 -8.16 15.27 -1.19
N LEU A 39 -9.47 15.36 -0.97
CA LEU A 39 -10.27 14.26 -0.42
C LEU A 39 -10.24 13.03 -1.32
N ALA A 40 -10.34 13.21 -2.65
CA ALA A 40 -10.24 12.10 -3.61
C ALA A 40 -8.86 11.42 -3.57
N SER A 41 -7.78 12.21 -3.51
CA SER A 41 -6.41 11.67 -3.39
C SER A 41 -6.23 10.92 -2.07
N VAL A 42 -6.65 11.50 -0.94
CA VAL A 42 -6.57 10.85 0.38
C VAL A 42 -7.37 9.55 0.40
N ALA A 43 -8.59 9.56 -0.14
CA ALA A 43 -9.42 8.37 -0.25
C ALA A 43 -8.71 7.28 -1.08
N ALA A 44 -8.11 7.62 -2.21
CA ALA A 44 -7.36 6.66 -3.03
C ALA A 44 -6.15 6.09 -2.29
N VAL A 45 -5.34 6.92 -1.62
CA VAL A 45 -4.14 6.47 -0.86
C VAL A 45 -4.52 5.60 0.33
N VAL A 46 -5.70 5.75 0.93
CA VAL A 46 -6.15 4.91 2.06
C VAL A 46 -6.88 3.64 1.59
N LEU A 47 -7.79 3.77 0.63
CA LEU A 47 -8.64 2.65 0.18
C LEU A 47 -7.83 1.64 -0.63
N ALA A 48 -6.87 2.07 -1.44
CA ALA A 48 -6.03 1.18 -2.23
C ALA A 48 -5.23 0.18 -1.36
N PRO A 49 -4.45 0.59 -0.35
CA PRO A 49 -3.74 -0.35 0.53
C PRO A 49 -4.70 -1.17 1.38
N TRP A 50 -5.86 -0.63 1.79
CA TRP A 50 -6.85 -1.42 2.52
C TRP A 50 -7.40 -2.60 1.71
N ILE A 51 -7.81 -2.36 0.46
CA ILE A 51 -8.31 -3.41 -0.43
C ILE A 51 -7.15 -4.35 -0.79
N THR A 52 -5.96 -3.82 -1.07
CA THR A 52 -4.76 -4.60 -1.41
C THR A 52 -4.36 -5.54 -0.28
N ALA A 53 -4.27 -5.05 0.96
CA ALA A 53 -3.95 -5.85 2.13
C ALA A 53 -5.00 -6.93 2.38
N SER A 54 -6.28 -6.57 2.31
CA SER A 54 -7.39 -7.50 2.50
C SER A 54 -7.44 -8.60 1.44
N THR A 55 -7.00 -8.30 0.22
CA THR A 55 -7.01 -9.24 -0.91
C THR A 55 -5.73 -10.07 -1.01
N ALA A 56 -4.58 -9.51 -0.61
CA ALA A 56 -3.27 -10.16 -0.74
C ALA A 56 -3.20 -11.46 0.06
N LEU A 57 -3.69 -11.47 1.31
CA LEU A 57 -3.72 -12.68 2.11
C LEU A 57 -4.70 -13.72 1.54
N ASP A 58 -5.89 -13.29 1.12
CA ASP A 58 -6.88 -14.14 0.47
C ASP A 58 -6.32 -14.79 -0.84
N VAL A 59 -5.46 -14.07 -1.59
CA VAL A 59 -4.76 -14.60 -2.77
C VAL A 59 -3.76 -15.69 -2.37
N VAL A 60 -3.04 -15.50 -1.28
CA VAL A 60 -2.09 -16.49 -0.74
C VAL A 60 -2.83 -17.76 -0.28
N ASP A 61 -4.03 -17.59 0.28
CA ASP A 61 -4.87 -18.69 0.77
C ASP A 61 -5.66 -19.39 -0.35
N GLY A 62 -5.55 -18.92 -1.60
CA GLY A 62 -6.32 -19.46 -2.74
C GLY A 62 -7.80 -19.02 -2.77
N ASN A 63 -8.26 -18.24 -1.78
CA ASN A 63 -9.64 -17.82 -1.62
C ASN A 63 -9.94 -16.50 -2.36
N ALA A 64 -9.85 -16.51 -3.69
CA ALA A 64 -9.91 -15.30 -4.50
C ALA A 64 -11.33 -14.75 -4.82
N SER A 65 -12.41 -15.47 -4.50
CA SER A 65 -13.80 -15.04 -4.83
C SER A 65 -14.35 -14.07 -3.77
N GLY A 66 -14.95 -12.95 -4.15
CA GLY A 66 -15.62 -12.04 -3.19
C GLY A 66 -14.70 -11.17 -2.33
N ALA A 67 -13.47 -10.91 -2.79
CA ALA A 67 -12.45 -10.14 -2.06
C ALA A 67 -12.94 -8.76 -1.58
N LEU A 68 -13.65 -8.01 -2.45
CA LEU A 68 -14.21 -6.69 -2.09
C LEU A 68 -15.26 -6.79 -0.98
N GLY A 69 -16.17 -7.77 -1.06
CA GLY A 69 -17.18 -8.00 -0.02
C GLY A 69 -16.57 -8.41 1.32
N ARG A 70 -15.43 -9.13 1.31
CA ARG A 70 -14.69 -9.47 2.53
C ARG A 70 -13.87 -8.32 3.09
N ALA A 71 -13.27 -7.48 2.24
CA ALA A 71 -12.59 -6.27 2.68
C ALA A 71 -13.53 -5.40 3.53
N TRP A 72 -14.79 -5.25 3.09
CA TRP A 72 -15.83 -4.52 3.81
C TRP A 72 -16.18 -5.11 5.18
N ARG A 73 -15.95 -6.41 5.37
CA ARG A 73 -16.14 -7.11 6.66
C ARG A 73 -14.93 -6.98 7.59
N ARG A 74 -13.87 -6.28 7.17
CA ARG A 74 -12.62 -6.09 7.93
C ARG A 74 -12.36 -4.59 8.20
N PRO A 75 -13.25 -3.87 8.91
CA PRO A 75 -13.09 -2.43 9.16
C PRO A 75 -11.85 -2.10 10.00
N ALA A 76 -11.39 -3.02 10.85
CA ALA A 76 -10.16 -2.83 11.61
C ALA A 76 -8.92 -2.64 10.72
N VAL A 77 -8.87 -3.29 9.55
CA VAL A 77 -7.77 -3.14 8.59
C VAL A 77 -7.79 -1.75 7.96
N LEU A 78 -8.98 -1.19 7.72
CA LEU A 78 -9.13 0.19 7.24
C LEU A 78 -8.60 1.17 8.27
N VAL A 79 -8.91 0.99 9.56
CA VAL A 79 -8.36 1.82 10.65
C VAL A 79 -6.84 1.78 10.65
N TRP A 80 -6.23 0.60 10.53
CA TRP A 80 -4.77 0.48 10.39
C TRP A 80 -4.24 1.22 9.17
N CYS A 81 -4.89 1.10 8.01
CA CYS A 81 -4.47 1.81 6.80
C CYS A 81 -4.57 3.33 6.97
N VAL A 82 -5.62 3.85 7.61
CA VAL A 82 -5.77 5.28 7.93
C VAL A 82 -4.63 5.74 8.84
N VAL A 83 -4.39 5.05 9.95
CA VAL A 83 -3.36 5.42 10.93
C VAL A 83 -1.97 5.37 10.29
N LEU A 84 -1.64 4.27 9.61
CA LEU A 84 -0.34 4.09 8.96
C LEU A 84 -0.12 5.11 7.84
N THR A 85 -1.16 5.41 7.04
CA THR A 85 -1.07 6.46 6.00
C THR A 85 -0.83 7.83 6.63
N GLY A 86 -1.57 8.19 7.69
CA GLY A 86 -1.38 9.45 8.40
C GLY A 86 0.04 9.58 8.98
N VAL A 87 0.54 8.53 9.63
CA VAL A 87 1.92 8.51 10.14
C VAL A 87 2.94 8.63 9.00
N ALA A 88 2.74 7.91 7.89
CA ALA A 88 3.63 7.99 6.73
C ALA A 88 3.67 9.42 6.15
N VAL A 89 2.54 10.11 6.05
CA VAL A 89 2.47 11.51 5.58
C VAL A 89 3.24 12.43 6.52
N VAL A 90 3.00 12.34 7.84
CA VAL A 90 3.72 13.15 8.84
C VAL A 90 5.22 12.92 8.76
N LEU A 91 5.66 11.66 8.65
CA LEU A 91 7.07 11.32 8.54
C LEU A 91 7.68 11.77 7.21
N ALA A 92 6.93 11.72 6.10
CA ALA A 92 7.39 12.21 4.80
C ALA A 92 7.69 13.72 4.82
N ILE A 93 6.90 14.50 5.57
CA ILE A 93 7.11 15.94 5.77
C ILE A 93 8.44 16.19 6.50
N LEU A 94 8.78 15.34 7.48
CA LEU A 94 10.03 15.47 8.24
C LEU A 94 11.25 15.04 7.42
N PHE A 95 11.15 13.91 6.72
CA PHE A 95 12.20 13.42 5.85
C PHE A 95 11.64 12.44 4.80
N PRO A 96 11.90 12.65 3.50
CA PRO A 96 11.27 11.89 2.40
C PRO A 96 11.46 10.36 2.46
N LEU A 97 12.50 9.87 3.15
CA LEU A 97 12.77 8.43 3.26
C LEU A 97 12.16 7.75 4.50
N LEU A 98 11.68 8.52 5.50
CA LEU A 98 11.07 7.92 6.69
C LEU A 98 9.80 7.08 6.43
N PRO A 99 8.97 7.35 5.40
CA PRO A 99 7.85 6.47 5.05
C PRO A 99 8.24 5.01 4.80
N ALA A 100 9.48 4.71 4.43
CA ALA A 100 9.96 3.33 4.27
C ALA A 100 9.79 2.51 5.57
N ILE A 101 9.96 3.13 6.73
CA ILE A 101 9.78 2.49 8.03
C ILE A 101 8.30 2.09 8.21
N VAL A 102 7.39 3.00 7.87
CA VAL A 102 5.94 2.77 7.99
C VAL A 102 5.48 1.70 7.03
N ILE A 103 6.03 1.69 5.80
CA ILE A 103 5.76 0.64 4.81
C ILE A 103 6.18 -0.72 5.35
N LEU A 104 7.38 -0.86 5.92
CA LEU A 104 7.82 -2.12 6.53
C LEU A 104 6.90 -2.58 7.67
N VAL A 105 6.52 -1.65 8.55
CA VAL A 105 5.57 -1.92 9.64
C VAL A 105 4.21 -2.34 9.08
N ALA A 106 3.70 -1.66 8.05
CA ALA A 106 2.44 -1.99 7.41
C ALA A 106 2.46 -3.39 6.78
N LEU A 107 3.51 -3.71 6.01
CA LEU A 107 3.68 -5.01 5.36
C LEU A 107 3.74 -6.17 6.37
N LEU A 108 4.26 -5.92 7.57
CA LEU A 108 4.31 -6.88 8.67
C LEU A 108 2.98 -7.03 9.41
N LEU A 109 2.31 -5.91 9.73
CA LEU A 109 1.12 -5.89 10.58
C LEU A 109 -0.16 -6.22 9.82
N LEU A 110 -0.30 -5.73 8.59
CA LEU A 110 -1.54 -5.84 7.84
C LEU A 110 -1.98 -7.29 7.57
N PRO A 111 -1.08 -8.25 7.26
CA PRO A 111 -1.49 -9.66 7.17
C PRO A 111 -2.10 -10.19 8.47
N ALA A 112 -1.50 -9.90 9.62
CA ALA A 112 -2.02 -10.33 10.92
C ALA A 112 -3.34 -9.64 11.29
N ALA A 113 -3.50 -8.36 10.93
CA ALA A 113 -4.75 -7.62 11.13
C ALA A 113 -5.88 -8.17 10.25
N VAL A 114 -5.56 -8.58 9.02
CA VAL A 114 -6.51 -9.22 8.09
C VAL A 114 -6.99 -10.57 8.62
N ASP A 115 -6.10 -11.31 9.28
CA ASP A 115 -6.41 -12.55 10.00
C ASP A 115 -7.19 -12.38 11.30
N GLY A 116 -7.48 -11.13 11.70
CA GLY A 116 -8.29 -10.85 12.88
C GLY A 116 -7.56 -11.03 14.21
N HIS A 117 -6.23 -11.05 14.21
CA HIS A 117 -5.46 -11.09 15.47
C HIS A 117 -5.76 -9.83 16.30
N ARG A 118 -6.13 -10.03 17.58
CA ARG A 118 -6.36 -8.93 18.54
C ARG A 118 -5.13 -8.05 18.74
N ASN A 119 -3.94 -8.64 18.64
CA ASN A 119 -2.67 -7.91 18.72
C ASN A 119 -1.78 -8.23 17.49
N PRO A 120 -1.87 -7.45 16.41
CA PRO A 120 -1.13 -7.71 15.18
C PRO A 120 0.38 -7.57 15.37
N PHE A 121 0.85 -6.75 16.31
CA PHE A 121 2.29 -6.61 16.61
C PHE A 121 2.91 -7.89 17.12
N ARG A 122 2.21 -8.59 18.02
CA ARG A 122 2.69 -9.87 18.56
C ARG A 122 2.81 -10.93 17.48
N ALA A 123 1.84 -10.98 16.56
CA ALA A 123 1.86 -11.89 15.41
C ALA A 123 2.97 -11.55 14.40
N ALA A 124 3.19 -10.26 14.14
CA ALA A 124 4.31 -9.79 13.32
C ALA A 124 5.67 -10.16 13.94
N LEU A 125 5.84 -9.96 15.25
CA LEU A 125 7.08 -10.32 15.95
C LEU A 125 7.33 -11.83 15.89
N HIS A 126 6.29 -12.64 16.09
CA HIS A 126 6.39 -14.09 15.94
C HIS A 126 6.83 -14.50 14.52
N THR A 127 6.32 -13.82 13.50
CA THR A 127 6.73 -14.03 12.10
C THR A 127 8.22 -13.73 11.90
N VAL A 128 8.70 -12.62 12.45
CA VAL A 128 10.13 -12.23 12.39
C VAL A 128 11.01 -13.22 13.15
N GLN A 129 10.59 -13.67 14.34
CA GLN A 129 11.35 -14.64 15.14
C GLN A 129 11.48 -16.00 14.42
N ARG A 130 10.40 -16.47 13.78
CA ARG A 130 10.37 -17.77 13.11
C ARG A 130 11.03 -17.77 11.73
N SER A 131 11.20 -16.62 11.11
CA SER A 131 11.73 -16.48 9.75
C SER A 131 12.66 -15.28 9.58
N SER A 132 13.53 -15.04 10.57
CA SER A 132 14.39 -13.85 10.66
C SER A 132 15.18 -13.56 9.39
N GLY A 133 15.86 -14.57 8.83
CA GLY A 133 16.62 -14.41 7.58
C GLY A 133 15.75 -14.02 6.38
N ARG A 134 14.55 -14.62 6.24
CA ARG A 134 13.62 -14.29 5.15
C ARG A 134 12.99 -12.91 5.34
N CYS A 135 12.68 -12.53 6.57
CA CYS A 135 12.19 -11.20 6.91
C CYS A 135 13.26 -10.13 6.68
N ALA A 136 14.53 -10.42 6.97
CA ALA A 136 15.63 -9.50 6.67
C ALA A 136 15.78 -9.27 5.17
N VAL A 137 15.79 -10.35 4.36
CA VAL A 137 15.80 -10.24 2.89
C VAL A 137 14.57 -9.49 2.38
N ALA A 138 13.38 -9.79 2.92
CA ALA A 138 12.15 -9.09 2.57
C ALA A 138 12.23 -7.59 2.87
N ALA A 139 12.80 -7.22 4.01
CA ALA A 139 12.99 -5.82 4.39
C ALA A 139 13.96 -5.12 3.44
N VAL A 140 15.09 -5.75 3.10
CA VAL A 140 16.04 -5.22 2.12
C VAL A 140 15.37 -5.02 0.77
N VAL A 141 14.62 -6.00 0.27
CA VAL A 141 13.88 -5.90 -1.00
C VAL A 141 12.85 -4.75 -0.94
N THR A 142 12.11 -4.61 0.15
CA THR A 142 11.17 -3.50 0.34
C THR A 142 11.87 -2.14 0.30
N ILE A 143 13.01 -1.99 1.00
CA ILE A 143 13.78 -0.75 1.02
C ILE A 143 14.31 -0.42 -0.37
N LEU A 144 14.90 -1.39 -1.07
CA LEU A 144 15.40 -1.21 -2.43
C LEU A 144 14.26 -0.82 -3.40
N ALA A 145 13.11 -1.48 -3.30
CA ALA A 145 11.94 -1.16 -4.11
C ALA A 145 11.40 0.26 -3.84
N PHE A 146 11.44 0.70 -2.58
CA PHE A 146 11.08 2.07 -2.19
C PHE A 146 12.05 3.11 -2.76
N VAL A 147 13.36 2.89 -2.61
CA VAL A 147 14.40 3.77 -3.18
C VAL A 147 14.28 3.82 -4.70
N LEU A 148 14.06 2.69 -5.36
CA LEU A 148 13.84 2.63 -6.80
C LEU A 148 12.56 3.39 -7.19
N GLY A 149 11.49 3.31 -6.39
CA GLY A 149 10.28 4.12 -6.58
C GLY A 149 10.56 5.62 -6.55
N TRP A 150 11.41 6.09 -5.66
CA TRP A 150 11.88 7.49 -5.66
C TRP A 150 12.64 7.84 -6.94
N VAL A 151 13.57 6.99 -7.37
CA VAL A 151 14.32 7.23 -8.62
C VAL A 151 13.36 7.32 -9.81
N VAL A 152 12.39 6.40 -9.92
CA VAL A 152 11.36 6.42 -10.96
C VAL A 152 10.54 7.70 -10.90
N ALA A 153 10.06 8.09 -9.72
CA ALA A 153 9.28 9.30 -9.53
C ALA A 153 10.07 10.57 -9.92
N LEU A 154 11.36 10.64 -9.56
CA LEU A 154 12.22 11.75 -9.94
C LEU A 154 12.45 11.80 -11.45
N VAL A 155 12.80 10.68 -12.08
CA VAL A 155 12.99 10.60 -13.54
C VAL A 155 11.71 11.04 -14.27
N LEU A 156 10.54 10.53 -13.86
CA LEU A 156 9.26 10.93 -14.46
C LEU A 156 8.95 12.40 -14.21
N GLY A 157 9.22 12.90 -13.00
CA GLY A 157 9.04 14.29 -12.64
C GLY A 157 9.97 15.25 -13.39
N PHE A 158 11.18 14.83 -13.75
CA PHE A 158 12.12 15.65 -14.52
C PHE A 158 11.89 15.60 -16.03
N PHE A 159 11.55 14.43 -16.59
CA PHE A 159 11.55 14.23 -18.03
C PHE A 159 10.15 14.14 -18.68
N VAL A 160 9.11 13.74 -17.95
CA VAL A 160 7.77 13.52 -18.51
C VAL A 160 6.76 14.57 -18.03
N THR A 161 6.78 14.88 -16.74
CA THR A 161 5.90 15.84 -16.04
C THR A 161 4.38 15.60 -16.21
N GLY A 162 3.58 16.34 -15.44
CA GLY A 162 2.13 16.36 -15.51
C GLY A 162 1.41 15.03 -15.22
N VAL A 163 0.23 14.87 -15.83
CA VAL A 163 -0.70 13.76 -15.60
C VAL A 163 -0.10 12.39 -15.94
N VAL A 164 0.69 12.31 -17.02
CA VAL A 164 1.31 11.04 -17.44
C VAL A 164 2.38 10.61 -16.43
N ALA A 165 3.23 11.53 -15.98
CA ALA A 165 4.22 11.24 -14.95
C ALA A 165 3.54 10.78 -13.65
N ALA A 166 2.46 11.45 -13.22
CA ALA A 166 1.69 11.05 -12.06
C ALA A 166 1.10 9.64 -12.22
N PHE A 167 0.42 9.36 -13.34
CA PHE A 167 -0.16 8.04 -13.60
C PHE A 167 0.89 6.93 -13.49
N VAL A 168 2.02 7.07 -14.19
CA VAL A 168 3.07 6.04 -14.20
C VAL A 168 3.73 5.90 -12.83
N THR A 169 3.94 7.00 -12.11
CA THR A 169 4.48 6.98 -10.73
C THR A 169 3.58 6.18 -9.81
N TRP A 170 2.27 6.46 -9.80
CA TRP A 170 1.33 5.76 -8.93
C TRP A 170 1.08 4.32 -9.37
N LEU A 171 1.14 4.03 -10.67
CA LEU A 171 1.09 2.67 -11.19
C LEU A 171 2.29 1.84 -10.71
N TRP A 172 3.49 2.43 -10.71
CA TRP A 172 4.70 1.80 -10.20
C TRP A 172 4.60 1.50 -8.71
N PHE A 173 4.25 2.51 -7.90
CA PHE A 173 4.11 2.36 -6.45
C PHE A 173 3.00 1.36 -6.09
N GLY A 174 1.84 1.43 -6.74
CA GLY A 174 0.73 0.52 -6.51
C GLY A 174 1.09 -0.93 -6.85
N THR A 175 1.72 -1.16 -8.01
CA THR A 175 2.17 -2.51 -8.42
C THR A 175 3.17 -3.08 -7.44
N THR A 176 4.17 -2.27 -7.05
CA THR A 176 5.21 -2.66 -6.10
C THR A 176 4.62 -2.96 -4.73
N ALA A 177 3.73 -2.12 -4.23
CA ALA A 177 3.04 -2.32 -2.96
C ALA A 177 2.20 -3.61 -2.97
N ALA A 178 1.45 -3.88 -4.05
CA ALA A 178 0.67 -5.11 -4.18
C ALA A 178 1.55 -6.37 -4.21
N ALA A 179 2.65 -6.34 -4.96
CA ALA A 179 3.60 -7.44 -5.03
C ALA A 179 4.27 -7.72 -3.68
N LEU A 180 4.74 -6.66 -3.01
CA LEU A 180 5.32 -6.75 -1.66
C LEU A 180 4.29 -7.26 -0.65
N GLN A 181 3.06 -6.74 -0.67
CA GLN A 181 2.01 -7.20 0.25
C GLN A 181 1.75 -8.70 0.08
N VAL A 182 1.63 -9.20 -1.15
CA VAL A 182 1.49 -10.65 -1.40
C VAL A 182 2.71 -11.42 -0.89
N TYR A 183 3.92 -10.92 -1.13
CA TYR A 183 5.15 -11.56 -0.67
C TYR A 183 5.22 -11.65 0.87
N TRP A 184 4.93 -10.56 1.57
CA TRP A 184 4.88 -10.52 3.03
C TRP A 184 3.75 -11.36 3.61
N SER A 185 2.57 -11.39 2.97
CA SER A 185 1.48 -12.31 3.33
C SER A 185 1.89 -13.79 3.20
N ARG A 186 2.70 -14.16 2.21
CA ARG A 186 3.26 -15.53 2.09
C ARG A 186 4.22 -15.85 3.22
N LEU A 187 5.08 -14.90 3.61
CA LEU A 187 5.99 -15.10 4.74
C LEU A 187 5.21 -15.27 6.05
N TYR A 188 4.19 -14.44 6.25
CA TYR A 188 3.28 -14.56 7.38
C TYR A 188 2.62 -15.94 7.45
N ARG A 189 1.97 -16.39 6.37
CA ARG A 189 1.33 -17.73 6.32
C ARG A 189 2.30 -18.89 6.56
N ARG A 190 3.54 -18.79 6.10
CA ARG A 190 4.57 -19.81 6.39
C ARG A 190 4.96 -19.85 7.86
N ALA A 191 4.92 -18.73 8.56
CA ALA A 191 5.23 -18.65 9.99
C ALA A 191 4.05 -19.02 10.89
N THR A 192 2.82 -18.83 10.39
CA THR A 192 1.55 -19.20 11.05
C THR A 192 0.68 -20.02 10.09
N PRO A 193 0.98 -21.32 9.93
CA PRO A 193 0.10 -22.22 9.20
C PRO A 193 -1.24 -22.36 9.94
N LEU A 194 -2.33 -22.43 9.18
CA LEU A 194 -3.70 -22.64 9.67
C LEU A 194 -3.84 -23.97 10.41
#